data_AF-A0A124FMF9-F1
#
_entry.id   AF-A0A124FMF9-F1
#
_cell.length_a   1.000
_cell.length_b   1.000
_cell.length_c   1.000
_cell.angle_alpha   90.00
_cell.angle_beta   90.00
_cell.angle_gamma   90.00
#
_symmetry.space_group_name_H-M   'P 1'
#
loop_
_entity.id
_entity.type
_entity.pdbx_description
1 polymer ?
#
loop_
_entity_poly.entity_id
_entity_poly.type
_entity_poly.pdbx_seq_one_letter_code
_entity_poly.pdbx_strand_id
1 'polypeptide(L)'
;METTIFIIIVTFYLCFTIFCIKDDTLIWSFPGIVWMLMSSFIAVTFIPKSAAYLFPRIWDKIIKKFLKYKSVEEVITNYYNHDKGKDMDADVIVFGHTHHPGEYSITNKHNNKEQLFINTGCWVNEKDCDINKLDAFLYIDKDGHHLLKWDMESENISYIKK
;
A
#
# COMPACT_ATOMS: atom_id res chain seq x y z
N MET A 1 -3.60 -22.99 -31.45
CA MET A 1 -2.58 -22.83 -32.51
C MET A 1 -1.68 -21.63 -32.20
N GLU A 2 -2.24 -20.46 -31.85
CA GLU A 2 -1.47 -19.25 -31.52
C GLU A 2 -0.57 -19.38 -30.28
N THR A 3 -1.05 -20.01 -29.21
CA THR A 3 -0.28 -20.21 -27.96
C THR A 3 0.92 -21.13 -28.13
N THR A 4 0.80 -22.19 -28.94
CA THR A 4 1.89 -23.14 -29.21
C THR A 4 3.01 -22.50 -30.02
N ILE A 5 2.65 -21.72 -31.05
CA ILE A 5 3.60 -20.97 -31.88
C ILE A 5 4.36 -19.94 -31.03
N PHE A 6 3.64 -19.22 -30.15
CA PHE A 6 4.25 -18.26 -29.23
C PHE A 6 5.28 -18.92 -28.29
N ILE A 7 4.93 -20.06 -27.69
CA ILE A 7 5.83 -20.80 -26.78
C ILE A 7 7.09 -21.27 -27.52
N ILE A 8 6.95 -21.77 -28.76
CA ILE A 8 8.10 -22.21 -29.57
C ILE A 8 9.03 -21.03 -29.87
N ILE A 9 8.49 -19.88 -30.28
CA ILE A 9 9.26 -18.68 -30.59
C ILE A 9 10.02 -18.18 -29.35
N VAL A 10 9.35 -18.10 -28.19
CA VAL A 10 9.96 -17.68 -26.92
C VAL A 10 11.05 -18.67 -26.49
N THR A 11 10.82 -19.97 -26.64
CA THR A 11 11.80 -21.00 -26.29
C THR A 11 13.05 -20.89 -27.16
N PHE A 12 12.87 -20.75 -28.48
CA PHE A 12 13.97 -20.57 -29.42
C PHE A 12 14.75 -19.27 -29.15
N TYR A 13 14.04 -18.20 -28.80
CA TYR A 13 14.62 -16.92 -28.41
C TYR A 13 15.51 -17.02 -27.16
N LEU A 14 15.02 -17.71 -26.13
CA LEU A 14 15.79 -17.93 -24.89
C LEU A 14 17.01 -18.84 -25.14
N CYS A 15 16.84 -19.93 -25.89
CA CYS A 15 17.95 -20.82 -26.24
C CYS A 15 19.04 -20.11 -27.04
N PHE A 16 18.67 -19.29 -28.02
CA PHE A 16 19.62 -18.53 -28.83
C PHE A 16 20.32 -17.44 -28.01
N THR A 17 19.62 -16.78 -27.10
CA THR A 17 20.22 -15.81 -26.16
C THR A 17 21.25 -16.47 -25.24
N ILE A 18 20.91 -17.63 -24.66
CA ILE A 18 21.83 -18.37 -23.78
C ILE A 18 23.06 -18.87 -24.56
N PHE A 19 22.87 -19.32 -25.80
CA PHE A 19 23.96 -19.73 -26.69
C PHE A 19 24.90 -18.55 -27.01
N CYS A 20 24.35 -17.39 -27.36
CA CYS A 20 25.14 -16.18 -27.61
C CYS A 20 25.92 -15.71 -26.38
N ILE A 21 25.32 -15.77 -25.18
CA ILE A 21 26.01 -15.36 -23.93
C ILE A 21 27.16 -16.31 -23.57
N LYS A 22 27.09 -17.58 -23.96
CA LYS A 22 28.15 -18.57 -23.66
C LYS A 22 29.35 -18.51 -24.59
N ASP A 23 29.20 -17.93 -25.78
CA ASP A 23 30.26 -17.80 -26.77
C ASP A 23 30.47 -16.32 -27.11
N ASP A 24 31.43 -15.72 -26.41
CA ASP A 24 31.77 -14.29 -26.54
C ASP A 24 32.12 -13.90 -27.99
N THR A 25 32.57 -14.85 -28.82
CA THR A 25 32.89 -14.58 -30.23
C THR A 25 31.64 -14.39 -31.10
N LEU A 26 30.51 -14.98 -30.69
CA LEU A 26 29.26 -14.94 -31.42
C LEU A 26 28.49 -13.63 -31.18
N ILE A 27 28.66 -12.99 -30.03
CA ILE A 27 28.03 -11.69 -29.70
C ILE A 27 28.49 -10.60 -30.68
N TRP A 28 29.79 -10.61 -31.02
CA TRP A 28 30.40 -9.63 -31.93
C TRP A 28 30.24 -10.00 -33.41
N SER A 29 29.64 -11.17 -33.70
CA SER A 29 29.30 -11.56 -35.07
C SER A 29 28.07 -10.77 -35.57
N PHE A 30 27.93 -10.65 -36.90
CA PHE A 30 26.78 -9.99 -37.51
C PHE A 30 25.42 -10.54 -37.00
N PRO A 31 25.20 -11.86 -36.89
CA PRO A 31 24.00 -12.42 -36.26
C PRO A 31 23.79 -12.00 -34.80
N GLY A 32 24.86 -11.92 -34.00
CA GLY A 32 24.81 -11.48 -32.61
C GLY A 32 24.42 -10.02 -32.47
N ILE A 33 24.96 -9.15 -33.32
CA ILE A 33 24.62 -7.71 -33.34
C ILE A 33 23.14 -7.51 -33.74
N VAL A 34 22.66 -8.20 -34.77
CA VAL A 34 21.25 -8.16 -35.18
C VAL A 34 20.35 -8.65 -34.04
N TRP A 35 20.75 -9.71 -33.34
CA TRP A 35 20.04 -10.21 -32.17
C TRP A 35 19.97 -9.20 -31.02
N MET A 36 21.07 -8.52 -30.70
CA MET A 36 21.10 -7.49 -29.65
C MET A 36 20.19 -6.31 -29.99
N LEU A 37 20.17 -5.86 -31.24
CA LEU A 37 19.31 -4.76 -31.69
C LEU A 37 17.82 -5.14 -31.62
N MET A 38 17.46 -6.33 -32.11
CA MET A 38 16.12 -6.90 -32.00
C MET A 38 15.67 -7.01 -30.54
N SER A 39 16.52 -7.56 -29.67
CA SER A 39 16.27 -7.74 -28.25
C SER A 39 16.07 -6.41 -27.53
N SER A 40 16.91 -5.42 -27.85
CA SER A 40 16.84 -4.07 -27.30
C SER A 40 15.55 -3.37 -27.73
N PHE A 41 15.17 -3.50 -29.01
CA PHE A 41 13.92 -2.96 -29.51
C PHE A 41 12.71 -3.59 -28.82
N ILE A 42 12.70 -4.91 -28.64
CA ILE A 42 11.63 -5.62 -27.91
C ILE A 42 11.58 -5.15 -26.46
N ALA A 43 12.74 -5.06 -25.79
CA ALA A 43 12.82 -4.60 -24.41
C ALA A 43 12.25 -3.20 -24.24
N VAL A 44 12.64 -2.24 -25.09
CA VAL A 44 12.19 -0.84 -24.99
C VAL A 44 10.71 -0.68 -25.36
N THR A 45 10.19 -1.47 -26.31
CA THR A 45 8.82 -1.26 -26.81
C THR A 45 7.76 -2.10 -26.11
N PHE A 46 8.08 -3.35 -25.73
CA PHE A 46 7.11 -4.29 -25.16
C PHE A 46 7.14 -4.36 -23.64
N ILE A 47 8.30 -4.17 -23.00
CA ILE A 47 8.38 -4.23 -21.53
C ILE A 47 7.57 -3.10 -20.89
N PRO A 48 7.66 -1.82 -21.31
CA PRO A 48 6.88 -0.76 -20.69
C PRO A 48 5.37 -0.97 -20.85
N LYS A 49 4.92 -1.44 -22.04
CA LYS A 49 3.51 -1.72 -22.30
C LYS A 49 2.98 -2.90 -21.49
N SER A 50 3.76 -3.98 -21.43
CA SER A 50 3.42 -5.18 -20.65
C SER A 50 3.43 -4.88 -19.16
N ALA A 51 4.41 -4.11 -18.68
CA ALA A 51 4.48 -3.64 -17.30
C ALA A 51 3.28 -2.74 -17.00
N ALA A 52 2.97 -1.73 -17.81
CA ALA A 52 1.81 -0.86 -17.60
C ALA A 52 0.47 -1.63 -17.57
N TYR A 53 0.35 -2.74 -18.29
CA TYR A 53 -0.85 -3.58 -18.29
C TYR A 53 -0.91 -4.58 -17.13
N LEU A 54 0.22 -5.21 -16.79
CA LEU A 54 0.30 -6.23 -15.74
C LEU A 54 0.42 -5.61 -14.35
N PHE A 55 1.08 -4.47 -14.22
CA PHE A 55 1.36 -3.83 -12.93
C PHE A 55 0.06 -3.46 -12.20
N PRO A 56 -0.96 -2.82 -12.80
CA PRO A 56 -2.22 -2.56 -12.10
C PRO A 56 -2.93 -3.85 -11.65
N ARG A 57 -2.91 -4.91 -12.47
CA ARG A 57 -3.57 -6.19 -12.14
C ARG A 57 -2.87 -6.95 -11.02
N ILE A 58 -1.54 -6.93 -11.01
CA ILE A 58 -0.73 -7.53 -9.95
C ILE A 58 -0.83 -6.66 -8.69
N TRP A 59 -0.77 -5.34 -8.85
CA TRP A 59 -0.87 -4.37 -7.76
C TRP A 59 -2.21 -4.51 -7.04
N ASP A 60 -3.33 -4.51 -7.76
CA ASP A 60 -4.68 -4.61 -7.18
C ASP A 60 -4.98 -5.98 -6.55
N LYS A 61 -4.43 -7.08 -7.11
CA LYS A 61 -4.71 -8.43 -6.61
C LYS A 61 -3.76 -8.90 -5.52
N ILE A 62 -2.48 -8.56 -5.63
CA ILE A 62 -1.42 -9.08 -4.77
C ILE A 62 -1.03 -7.98 -3.78
N ILE A 63 -0.57 -6.84 -4.27
CA ILE A 63 0.03 -5.81 -3.42
C ILE A 63 -1.02 -5.13 -2.53
N LYS A 64 -2.21 -4.79 -3.05
CA LYS A 64 -3.31 -4.22 -2.27
C LYS A 64 -3.80 -5.19 -1.18
N LYS A 65 -3.75 -6.49 -1.44
CA LYS A 65 -4.12 -7.53 -0.46
C LYS A 65 -3.07 -7.70 0.64
N PHE A 66 -1.79 -7.51 0.31
CA PHE A 66 -0.67 -7.57 1.26
C PHE A 66 -0.48 -6.27 2.06
N LEU A 67 -0.72 -5.11 1.44
CA LEU A 67 -0.72 -3.79 2.09
C LEU A 67 -2.06 -3.49 2.78
N LYS A 68 -2.72 -4.52 3.32
CA LYS A 68 -3.93 -4.33 4.13
C LYS A 68 -3.64 -3.32 5.23
N TYR A 69 -4.61 -2.43 5.45
CA TYR A 69 -4.65 -1.35 6.44
C TYR A 69 -3.71 -1.58 7.62
N LYS A 70 -2.76 -0.66 7.81
CA LYS A 70 -1.90 -0.68 8.99
C LYS A 70 -2.79 -0.67 10.23
N SER A 71 -2.47 -1.51 11.20
CA SER A 71 -3.21 -1.50 12.47
C SER A 71 -3.00 -0.16 13.17
N VAL A 72 -3.89 0.17 14.10
CA VAL A 72 -3.76 1.40 14.88
C VAL A 72 -2.45 1.41 15.65
N GLU A 73 -2.09 0.28 16.25
CA GLU A 73 -0.85 0.08 16.99
C GLU A 73 0.37 0.27 16.09
N GLU A 74 0.30 -0.23 14.85
CA GLU A 74 1.37 -0.04 13.87
C GLU A 74 1.52 1.43 13.48
N VAL A 75 0.41 2.15 13.24
CA VAL A 75 0.46 3.58 12.93
C VAL A 75 1.03 4.37 14.10
N ILE A 76 0.57 4.12 15.32
CA ILE A 76 1.05 4.83 16.49
C ILE A 76 2.53 4.54 16.74
N THR A 77 2.94 3.27 16.65
CA THR A 77 4.33 2.86 16.88
C THR A 77 5.27 3.42 15.81
N ASN A 78 4.93 3.27 14.53
CA ASN A 78 5.84 3.65 13.45
C ASN A 78 5.92 5.16 13.23
N TYR A 79 4.79 5.87 13.30
CA TYR A 79 4.80 7.31 13.03
C TYR A 79 5.17 8.13 14.25
N TYR A 80 4.66 7.76 15.43
CA TYR A 80 4.76 8.61 16.61
C TYR A 80 5.84 8.13 17.58
N ASN A 81 6.02 6.83 17.81
CA ASN A 81 7.04 6.36 18.77
C ASN A 81 8.46 6.22 18.21
N HIS A 82 8.65 6.24 16.88
CA HIS A 82 9.97 6.03 16.26
C HIS A 82 10.63 7.31 15.75
N ASP A 83 9.94 8.08 14.91
CA ASP A 83 10.59 9.21 14.20
C ASP A 83 9.95 10.58 14.48
N LYS A 84 8.62 10.70 14.51
CA LYS A 84 7.96 12.03 14.58
C LYS A 84 7.52 12.48 15.97
N GLY A 85 7.42 11.58 16.94
CA GLY A 85 6.93 11.93 18.28
C GLY A 85 7.99 12.47 19.24
N LYS A 86 9.25 12.56 18.81
CA LYS A 86 10.33 13.13 19.63
C LYS A 86 10.10 14.61 19.96
N ASP A 87 9.58 15.36 18.98
CA ASP A 87 9.32 16.80 19.12
C ASP A 87 7.83 17.09 19.41
N MET A 88 7.03 16.06 19.69
CA MET A 88 5.58 16.19 19.83
C MET A 88 5.20 16.41 21.30
N ASP A 89 4.97 17.67 21.66
CA ASP A 89 4.47 18.09 22.98
C ASP A 89 2.96 18.31 22.95
N ALA A 90 2.20 17.21 22.85
CA ALA A 90 0.74 17.23 22.92
C ALA A 90 0.26 16.14 23.90
N ASP A 91 -0.75 16.45 24.70
CA ASP A 91 -1.43 15.46 25.56
C ASP A 91 -2.40 14.58 24.76
N VAL A 92 -2.98 15.13 23.70
CA VAL A 92 -3.98 14.49 22.85
C VAL A 92 -3.58 14.60 21.38
N ILE A 93 -3.63 13.48 20.66
CA ILE A 93 -3.19 13.36 19.27
C ILE A 93 -4.34 12.77 18.46
N VAL A 94 -4.86 13.54 17.50
CA VAL A 94 -5.97 13.13 16.64
C VAL A 94 -5.43 12.70 15.28
N PHE A 95 -5.84 11.54 14.80
CA PHE A 95 -5.36 10.97 13.54
C PHE A 95 -6.43 10.12 12.84
N GLY A 96 -6.14 9.69 11.61
CA GLY A 96 -6.99 8.81 10.81
C GLY A 96 -6.20 7.64 10.21
N HIS A 97 -6.42 7.35 8.92
CA HIS A 97 -5.69 6.37 8.10
C HIS A 97 -6.01 4.89 8.33
N THR A 98 -6.32 4.46 9.55
CA THR A 98 -6.54 3.03 9.86
C THR A 98 -7.98 2.58 9.62
N HIS A 99 -8.92 3.52 9.47
CA HIS A 99 -10.36 3.31 9.31
C HIS A 99 -11.04 2.66 10.54
N HIS A 100 -10.35 2.57 11.67
CA HIS A 100 -10.87 2.00 12.92
C HIS A 100 -10.94 3.11 13.97
N PRO A 101 -12.13 3.67 14.24
CA PRO A 101 -12.27 4.72 15.23
C PRO A 101 -12.08 4.18 16.64
N GLY A 102 -11.43 4.96 17.50
CA GLY A 102 -11.17 4.56 18.88
C GLY A 102 -10.21 5.50 19.61
N GLU A 103 -10.07 5.26 20.91
CA GLU A 103 -9.18 5.98 21.82
C GLU A 103 -8.10 5.03 22.34
N TYR A 104 -6.85 5.50 22.39
CA TYR A 104 -5.67 4.70 22.70
C TYR A 104 -4.72 5.49 23.60
N SER A 105 -4.61 5.11 24.87
CA SER A 105 -3.62 5.68 25.80
C SER A 105 -2.27 4.98 25.65
N ILE A 106 -1.24 5.73 25.26
CA ILE A 106 0.10 5.19 25.00
C ILE A 106 1.14 6.08 25.67
N THR A 107 2.07 5.45 26.39
CA THR A 107 3.26 6.13 26.90
C THR A 107 4.25 6.35 25.78
N ASN A 108 4.52 7.62 25.47
CA ASN A 108 5.52 7.99 24.49
C ASN A 108 6.92 7.69 25.03
N LYS A 109 7.69 6.93 24.24
CA LYS A 109 9.01 6.45 24.63
C LYS A 109 10.06 7.56 24.78
N HIS A 110 9.84 8.72 24.16
CA HIS A 110 10.81 9.82 24.15
C HIS A 110 10.71 10.74 25.37
N ASN A 111 9.50 10.97 25.86
CA ASN A 111 9.24 11.89 26.97
C ASN A 111 8.64 11.20 28.21
N ASN A 112 8.43 9.87 28.16
CA ASN A 112 7.76 9.07 29.20
C ASN A 112 6.39 9.62 29.62
N LYS A 113 5.75 10.41 28.75
CA LYS A 113 4.45 11.01 29.00
C LYS A 113 3.37 10.09 28.44
N GLU A 114 2.32 9.86 29.21
CA GLU A 114 1.11 9.23 28.69
C GLU A 114 0.41 10.21 27.75
N GLN A 115 0.18 9.79 26.51
CA GLN A 115 -0.50 10.57 25.48
C GLN A 115 -1.74 9.81 25.03
N LEU A 116 -2.82 10.54 24.80
CA LEU A 116 -4.07 10.00 24.29
C LEU A 116 -4.10 10.13 22.77
N PHE A 117 -4.21 9.01 22.07
CA PHE A 117 -4.37 8.96 20.63
C PHE A 117 -5.84 8.69 20.28
N ILE A 118 -6.43 9.53 19.44
CA ILE A 118 -7.83 9.42 19.02
C ILE A 118 -7.88 9.21 17.51
N ASN A 119 -8.41 8.07 17.09
CA ASN A 119 -8.65 7.77 15.69
C ASN A 119 -10.08 8.10 15.30
N THR A 120 -10.27 8.94 14.27
CA THR A 120 -11.61 9.34 13.80
C THR A 120 -12.22 8.37 12.78
N GLY A 121 -11.56 7.24 12.47
CA GLY A 121 -12.09 6.24 11.55
C GLY A 121 -12.12 6.71 10.09
N CYS A 122 -13.17 6.31 9.36
CA CYS A 122 -13.33 6.59 7.92
C CYS A 122 -14.80 6.83 7.57
N TRP A 123 -15.05 7.80 6.69
CA TRP A 123 -16.37 8.19 6.17
C TRP A 123 -16.62 7.70 4.74
N VAL A 124 -15.67 6.93 4.18
CA VAL A 124 -15.74 6.48 2.78
C VAL A 124 -16.35 5.09 2.72
N ASN A 125 -17.32 4.93 1.83
CA ASN A 125 -17.91 3.64 1.48
C ASN A 125 -16.96 2.78 0.63
N GLU A 126 -15.88 2.29 1.25
CA GLU A 126 -15.01 1.30 0.63
C GLU A 126 -15.47 -0.13 0.97
N LYS A 127 -15.50 -0.99 -0.06
CA LYS A 127 -15.93 -2.40 0.04
C LYS A 127 -15.04 -3.26 0.95
N ASP A 128 -13.84 -2.79 1.29
CA ASP A 128 -12.83 -3.57 2.02
C ASP A 128 -12.76 -3.23 3.53
N CYS A 129 -13.62 -2.35 4.05
CA CYS A 129 -13.59 -1.86 5.44
C CYS A 129 -14.69 -2.49 6.33
N ASP A 130 -14.94 -3.79 6.22
CA ASP A 130 -16.26 -4.35 6.54
C ASP A 130 -16.53 -4.75 8.00
N ILE A 131 -15.64 -4.50 8.96
CA ILE A 131 -15.79 -5.12 10.29
C ILE A 131 -16.25 -4.13 11.39
N ASN A 132 -16.01 -2.82 11.26
CA ASN A 132 -16.44 -1.80 12.24
C ASN A 132 -16.62 -0.40 11.60
N LYS A 133 -17.41 -0.30 10.50
CA LYS A 133 -17.74 0.98 9.86
C LYS A 133 -18.57 1.83 10.82
N LEU A 134 -17.97 2.88 11.36
CA LEU A 134 -18.69 3.90 12.10
C LEU A 134 -18.31 5.23 11.45
N ASP A 135 -19.31 5.98 10.98
CA ASP A 135 -19.15 7.36 10.51
C ASP A 135 -18.82 8.22 11.73
N ALA A 136 -17.55 8.15 12.12
CA ALA A 136 -17.07 8.61 13.41
C ALA A 136 -16.48 10.01 13.30
N PHE A 137 -16.75 10.85 14.29
CA PHE A 137 -16.16 12.18 14.36
C PHE A 137 -15.82 12.53 15.79
N LEU A 138 -14.81 13.39 15.92
CA LEU A 138 -14.37 13.90 17.19
C LEU A 138 -14.98 15.28 17.40
N TYR A 139 -15.73 15.42 18.49
CA TYR A 139 -16.17 16.71 19.00
C TYR A 139 -15.30 17.10 20.20
N ILE A 140 -14.80 18.33 20.22
CA ILE A 140 -13.96 18.84 21.30
C ILE A 140 -14.57 20.15 21.78
N ASP A 141 -14.76 20.27 23.09
CA ASP A 141 -15.22 21.48 23.74
C ASP A 141 -14.42 21.78 25.02
N LYS A 142 -14.94 22.70 25.84
CA LYS A 142 -14.31 23.11 27.10
C LYS A 142 -14.29 22.00 28.17
N ASP A 143 -15.18 21.01 28.07
CA ASP A 143 -15.36 19.95 29.06
C ASP A 143 -14.58 18.68 28.65
N GLY A 144 -14.23 18.54 27.37
CA GLY A 144 -13.27 17.55 26.91
C GLY A 144 -13.46 17.16 25.44
N HIS A 145 -13.14 15.90 25.14
CA HIS A 145 -13.36 15.30 23.84
C HIS A 145 -14.44 14.24 23.89
N HIS A 146 -15.13 14.08 22.78
CA HIS A 146 -16.21 13.12 22.59
C HIS A 146 -16.03 12.46 21.22
N LEU A 147 -15.70 11.17 21.22
CA LEU A 147 -15.70 10.36 20.00
C LEU A 147 -17.12 9.85 19.74
N LEU A 148 -17.72 10.36 18.67
CA LEU A 148 -19.13 10.16 18.32
C LEU A 148 -19.23 9.40 17.01
N LYS A 149 -20.36 8.73 16.79
CA LYS A 149 -20.76 8.13 15.52
C LYS A 149 -22.07 8.72 15.03
N TRP A 150 -22.15 8.91 13.72
CA TRP A 150 -23.37 9.19 13.01
C TRP A 150 -24.02 7.87 12.59
N ASP A 151 -25.30 7.70 12.91
CA ASP A 151 -26.11 6.59 12.44
C ASP A 151 -26.95 7.04 11.24
N MET A 152 -26.62 6.51 10.07
CA MET A 152 -27.31 6.85 8.82
C MET A 152 -28.76 6.35 8.78
N GLU A 153 -29.12 5.29 9.51
CA GLU A 153 -30.48 4.77 9.52
C GLU A 153 -31.39 5.58 10.45
N SER A 154 -30.87 5.97 11.61
CA SER A 154 -31.66 6.69 12.62
C SER A 154 -31.48 8.21 12.58
N GLU A 155 -30.58 8.73 11.73
CA GLU A 155 -30.17 10.14 11.66
C GLU A 155 -29.77 10.73 13.04
N ASN A 156 -29.24 9.88 13.92
CA ASN A 156 -28.86 10.25 15.28
C ASN A 156 -27.35 10.17 15.50
N ILE A 157 -26.90 10.94 16.49
CA ILE A 157 -25.53 10.91 16.98
C ILE A 157 -25.50 10.08 18.26
N SER A 158 -24.52 9.20 18.39
CA SER A 158 -24.29 8.43 19.62
C SER A 158 -22.80 8.30 19.93
N TYR A 159 -22.47 7.97 21.17
CA TYR A 159 -21.07 7.79 21.59
C TYR A 159 -20.50 6.48 21.03
N ILE A 160 -19.25 6.55 20.57
CA ILE A 160 -18.42 5.36 20.40
C ILE A 160 -17.91 5.03 21.81
N LYS A 161 -18.32 3.88 22.35
CA LYS A 161 -18.07 3.46 23.74
C LYS A 161 -16.65 3.79 24.22
N LYS A 162 -16.55 4.37 25.42
CA LYS A 162 -15.37 4.26 26.29
C LYS A 162 -15.15 2.83 26.74
#